data_AF-A0A7C3CH24-F1
#
_entry.id   AF-A0A7C3CH24-F1
#
_cell.length_a   1.000
_cell.length_b   1.000
_cell.length_c   1.000
_cell.angle_alpha   90.00
_cell.angle_beta   90.00
_cell.angle_gamma   90.00
#
_symmetry.space_group_name_H-M   'P 1'
#
loop_
_entity.id
_entity.type
_entity.pdbx_description
1 polymer ?
#
loop_
_entity_poly.entity_id
_entity_poly.type
_entity_poly.pdbx_seq_one_letter_code
_entity_poly.pdbx_strand_id
1 'polypeptide(L)'
;MPLSDWQGVPLVTTGDLWTAALHNTYIRANQQALYDGVADHEADTSNPHQVTPTQIGAATQSALDAHEADTNNPHQVTAAQVGAAPTIITGTGTCWRFPDGMQICWYYGLYVGAGGSATWAFPAAFSGSPTVLVTGHRSLMNNYLDPQSATSATIYNTSSTGRNAHILAIGNWT
;
A
#
# COMPACT_ATOMS: atom_id res chain seq x y z
N MET A 1 -34.59 -96.36 1.38
CA MET A 1 -33.44 -95.79 2.13
C MET A 1 -32.35 -95.47 1.10
N PRO A 2 -31.44 -94.51 1.32
CA PRO A 2 -31.50 -93.32 2.18
C PRO A 2 -30.86 -92.07 1.52
N LEU A 3 -30.98 -90.92 2.20
CA LEU A 3 -30.20 -89.70 1.93
C LEU A 3 -28.72 -89.94 2.30
N SER A 4 -27.83 -90.05 1.32
CA SER A 4 -26.38 -90.31 1.53
C SER A 4 -25.45 -89.10 1.36
N ASP A 5 -25.91 -87.94 0.91
CA ASP A 5 -24.98 -86.99 0.28
C ASP A 5 -24.83 -85.65 1.04
N TRP A 6 -24.57 -85.69 2.34
CA TRP A 6 -24.06 -84.54 3.12
C TRP A 6 -22.76 -84.89 3.86
N GLN A 7 -21.89 -85.70 3.25
CA GLN A 7 -20.58 -86.08 3.79
C GLN A 7 -19.43 -85.19 3.28
N GLY A 8 -19.54 -83.88 3.45
CA GLY A 8 -18.47 -82.97 3.00
C GLY A 8 -18.25 -81.72 3.83
N VAL A 9 -19.19 -81.36 4.69
CA VAL A 9 -18.99 -80.24 5.63
C VAL A 9 -18.44 -80.86 6.91
N PRO A 10 -17.21 -80.53 7.34
CA PRO A 10 -16.69 -81.00 8.63
C PRO A 10 -17.72 -80.67 9.71
N LEU A 11 -18.12 -81.69 10.49
CA LEU A 11 -19.01 -81.49 11.62
C LEU A 11 -18.31 -80.52 12.58
N VAL A 12 -18.76 -79.26 12.59
CA VAL A 12 -18.27 -78.25 13.53
C VAL A 12 -18.51 -78.81 14.91
N THR A 13 -17.44 -79.16 15.61
CA THR A 13 -17.57 -79.81 16.89
C THR A 13 -18.14 -78.81 17.89
N THR A 14 -18.76 -79.30 18.95
CA THR A 14 -19.21 -78.43 20.05
C THR A 14 -18.05 -77.60 20.63
N GLY A 15 -16.80 -78.09 20.54
CA GLY A 15 -15.59 -77.33 20.87
C GLY A 15 -15.29 -76.17 19.92
N ASP A 16 -15.50 -76.35 18.61
CA ASP A 16 -15.34 -75.29 17.60
C ASP A 16 -16.42 -74.21 17.75
N LEU A 17 -17.66 -74.60 18.05
CA LEU A 17 -18.76 -73.67 18.35
C LEU A 17 -18.49 -72.87 19.62
N TRP A 18 -17.96 -73.50 20.66
CA TRP A 18 -17.62 -72.83 21.91
C TRP A 18 -16.47 -71.84 21.72
N THR A 19 -15.45 -72.22 20.96
CA THR A 19 -14.32 -71.34 20.61
C THR A 19 -14.76 -70.16 19.74
N ALA A 20 -15.62 -70.38 18.75
CA ALA A 20 -16.17 -69.31 17.91
C ALA A 20 -17.08 -68.36 18.71
N ALA A 21 -17.88 -68.88 19.65
CA ALA A 21 -18.73 -68.08 20.53
C ALA A 21 -17.91 -67.19 21.47
N LEU A 22 -16.81 -67.71 22.03
CA LEU A 22 -15.86 -66.93 22.84
C LEU A 22 -15.16 -65.86 22.00
N HIS A 23 -14.71 -66.20 20.79
CA HIS A 23 -14.08 -65.25 19.88
C HIS A 23 -15.02 -64.10 19.49
N ASN A 24 -16.29 -64.41 19.21
CA ASN A 24 -17.30 -63.41 18.90
C ASN A 24 -17.61 -62.52 20.11
N THR A 25 -17.66 -63.11 21.31
CA THR A 25 -17.81 -62.35 22.57
C THR A 25 -16.64 -61.37 22.78
N TYR A 26 -15.41 -61.81 22.54
CA TYR A 26 -14.21 -60.97 22.64
C TYR A 26 -14.20 -59.82 21.62
N ILE A 27 -14.55 -60.08 20.35
CA ILE A 27 -14.64 -59.04 19.32
C ILE A 27 -15.66 -57.98 19.70
N ARG A 28 -16.86 -58.37 20.16
CA ARG A 28 -17.90 -57.41 20.55
C ARG A 28 -17.49 -56.58 21.76
N ALA A 29 -16.82 -57.18 22.74
CA ALA A 29 -16.31 -56.45 23.90
C ALA A 29 -15.28 -55.39 23.48
N ASN A 30 -14.36 -55.73 22.58
CA ASN A 30 -13.38 -54.76 22.06
C ASN A 30 -14.04 -53.68 21.20
N GLN A 31 -15.02 -54.04 20.38
CA GLN A 31 -15.76 -53.08 19.57
C GLN A 31 -16.55 -52.10 20.45
N GLN A 32 -17.17 -52.59 21.53
CA GLN A 32 -17.85 -51.73 22.50
C GLN A 32 -16.87 -50.80 23.20
N ALA A 33 -15.72 -51.30 23.64
CA ALA A 33 -14.67 -50.47 24.25
C ALA A 33 -14.14 -49.38 23.30
N LEU A 34 -14.07 -49.66 22.00
CA LEU A 34 -13.73 -48.65 20.98
C LEU A 34 -14.81 -47.59 20.83
N TYR A 35 -16.10 -47.99 20.80
CA TYR A 35 -17.21 -47.04 20.73
C TYR A 35 -17.27 -46.15 21.97
N ASP A 36 -17.13 -46.75 23.15
CA ASP A 36 -17.10 -46.02 24.42
C ASP A 36 -15.92 -45.03 24.44
N GLY A 37 -14.72 -45.46 23.99
CA GLY A 37 -13.56 -44.58 23.92
C GLY A 37 -13.68 -43.42 22.93
N VAL A 38 -14.35 -43.62 21.78
CA VAL A 38 -14.64 -42.53 20.84
C VAL A 38 -15.70 -41.59 21.41
N ALA A 39 -16.74 -42.12 22.04
CA ALA A 39 -17.77 -41.31 22.69
C ALA A 39 -17.18 -40.45 23.82
N ASP A 40 -16.29 -41.04 24.62
CA ASP A 40 -15.55 -40.32 25.67
C ASP A 40 -14.66 -39.23 25.06
N HIS A 41 -13.94 -39.50 23.96
CA HIS A 41 -13.13 -38.50 23.28
C HIS A 41 -13.96 -37.36 22.68
N GLU A 42 -15.10 -37.65 22.04
CA GLU A 42 -16.01 -36.63 21.51
C GLU A 42 -16.64 -35.78 22.62
N ALA A 43 -16.94 -36.39 23.78
CA ALA A 43 -17.43 -35.70 24.97
C ALA A 43 -16.33 -34.92 25.71
N ASP A 44 -15.06 -35.32 25.53
CA ASP A 44 -13.91 -34.66 26.14
C ASP A 44 -13.64 -33.31 25.46
N THR A 45 -14.11 -32.27 26.14
CA THR A 45 -13.89 -30.89 25.75
C THR A 45 -12.68 -30.26 26.47
N SER A 46 -11.98 -31.05 27.29
CA SER A 46 -10.82 -30.61 28.04
C SER A 46 -9.54 -30.79 27.22
N ASN A 47 -9.23 -29.78 26.39
CA ASN A 47 -7.93 -29.56 25.74
C ASN A 47 -7.40 -30.67 24.78
N PRO A 48 -7.24 -30.43 23.46
CA PRO A 48 -7.33 -29.15 22.76
C PRO A 48 -8.67 -28.96 22.02
N HIS A 49 -9.78 -29.50 22.53
CA HIS A 49 -11.10 -29.05 22.07
C HIS A 49 -11.42 -27.67 22.65
N GLN A 50 -12.13 -26.84 21.87
CA GLN A 50 -12.58 -25.50 22.26
C GLN A 50 -11.46 -24.48 22.53
N VAL A 51 -10.40 -24.48 21.70
CA VAL A 51 -9.36 -23.45 21.79
C VAL A 51 -9.96 -22.05 21.61
N THR A 52 -9.69 -21.21 22.60
CA THR A 52 -10.10 -19.81 22.64
C THR A 52 -9.12 -18.94 21.85
N PRO A 53 -9.55 -17.75 21.39
CA PRO A 53 -8.64 -16.76 20.83
C PRO A 53 -7.42 -16.47 21.72
N THR A 54 -7.58 -16.49 23.05
CA THR A 54 -6.48 -16.33 24.01
C THR A 54 -5.46 -17.47 23.94
N GLN A 55 -5.92 -18.72 23.78
CA GLN A 55 -5.03 -19.90 23.70
C GLN A 55 -4.16 -19.89 22.44
N ILE A 56 -4.63 -19.31 21.34
CA ILE A 56 -3.87 -19.18 20.09
C ILE A 56 -3.13 -17.85 19.96
N GLY A 57 -3.22 -16.97 20.97
CA GLY A 57 -2.60 -15.65 20.93
C GLY A 57 -3.19 -14.71 19.88
N ALA A 58 -4.48 -14.85 19.58
CA ALA A 58 -5.17 -13.94 18.66
C ALA A 58 -5.19 -12.51 19.22
N ALA A 59 -5.05 -11.53 18.33
CA ALA A 59 -5.12 -10.12 18.70
C ALA A 59 -6.51 -9.78 19.27
N THR A 60 -6.54 -8.94 20.31
CA THR A 60 -7.79 -8.41 20.86
C THR A 60 -8.29 -7.28 19.97
N GLN A 61 -9.60 -7.01 19.99
CA GLN A 61 -10.16 -5.86 19.27
C GLN A 61 -9.47 -4.55 19.69
N SER A 62 -9.23 -4.35 21.00
CA SER A 62 -8.52 -3.17 21.49
C SER A 62 -7.09 -3.06 20.96
N ALA A 63 -6.39 -4.18 20.72
CA ALA A 63 -5.05 -4.16 20.12
C ALA A 63 -5.12 -3.77 18.64
N LEU A 64 -6.17 -4.19 17.93
CA LEU A 64 -6.42 -3.80 16.54
C LEU A 64 -6.84 -2.34 16.43
N ASP A 65 -7.74 -1.86 17.29
CA ASP A 65 -8.15 -0.46 17.35
C ASP A 65 -6.97 0.46 17.68
N ALA A 66 -6.10 0.02 18.60
CA ALA A 66 -4.87 0.74 18.92
C ALA A 66 -3.89 0.75 17.74
N HIS A 67 -3.77 -0.36 17.00
CA HIS A 67 -2.96 -0.44 15.80
C HIS A 67 -3.49 0.47 14.68
N GLU A 68 -4.80 0.50 14.44
CA GLU A 68 -5.44 1.36 13.44
C GLU A 68 -5.32 2.85 13.78
N ALA A 69 -5.42 3.18 15.07
CA ALA A 69 -5.22 4.55 15.55
C ALA A 69 -3.75 4.99 15.61
N ASP A 70 -2.79 4.06 15.46
CA ASP A 70 -1.37 4.39 15.51
C ASP A 70 -0.90 5.05 14.21
N THR A 71 -0.77 6.37 14.27
CA THR A 71 -0.31 7.18 13.15
C THR A 71 1.21 7.33 13.09
N ASN A 72 1.96 6.66 13.97
CA ASN A 72 3.41 6.81 14.05
C ASN A 72 4.17 5.87 13.09
N ASN A 73 3.52 4.93 12.38
CA ASN A 73 4.22 3.90 11.59
C ASN A 73 3.53 3.40 10.30
N PRO A 74 4.07 3.75 9.13
CA PRO A 74 3.89 5.09 8.59
C PRO A 74 2.45 5.25 8.06
N HIS A 75 1.48 5.43 8.96
CA HIS A 75 0.27 6.19 8.63
C HIS A 75 0.60 7.69 8.68
N GLN A 76 -0.13 8.52 7.93
CA GLN A 76 0.08 9.98 7.88
C GLN A 76 1.45 10.45 7.35
N VAL A 77 1.95 9.79 6.30
CA VAL A 77 3.19 10.22 5.65
C VAL A 77 3.07 11.66 5.13
N THR A 78 3.88 12.54 5.69
CA THR A 78 4.00 13.94 5.31
C THR A 78 4.77 14.08 3.99
N ALA A 79 4.56 15.19 3.29
CA ALA A 79 5.34 15.54 2.11
C ALA A 79 6.87 15.50 2.39
N ALA A 80 7.29 15.94 3.58
CA ALA A 80 8.68 15.88 4.01
C ALA A 80 9.21 14.44 4.11
N GLN A 81 8.40 13.50 4.64
CA GLN A 81 8.80 12.09 4.77
C GLN A 81 8.98 11.38 3.42
N VAL A 82 8.26 11.77 2.37
CA VAL A 82 8.45 11.24 1.00
C VAL A 82 9.38 12.09 0.13
N GLY A 83 9.93 13.18 0.66
CA GLY A 83 10.74 14.13 -0.13
C GLY A 83 9.96 14.90 -1.19
N ALA A 84 8.63 15.01 -1.06
CA ALA A 84 7.80 15.81 -1.96
C ALA A 84 8.04 17.31 -1.71
N ALA A 85 8.34 18.03 -2.79
CA ALA A 85 8.57 19.46 -2.77
C ALA A 85 7.29 20.25 -2.43
N PRO A 86 7.28 21.14 -1.41
CA PRO A 86 6.18 22.06 -1.20
C PRO A 86 5.89 22.89 -2.44
N THR A 87 4.60 22.99 -2.80
CA THR A 87 4.14 23.78 -3.95
C THR A 87 3.56 25.10 -3.47
N ILE A 88 4.06 26.22 -4.00
CA ILE A 88 3.55 27.57 -3.78
C ILE A 88 2.79 27.97 -5.04
N ILE A 89 1.52 28.34 -4.95
CA ILE A 89 0.69 28.76 -6.09
C ILE A 89 0.18 30.18 -5.84
N THR A 90 0.40 31.08 -6.79
CA THR A 90 -0.04 32.48 -6.74
C THR A 90 -0.62 32.91 -8.08
N GLY A 91 -1.20 34.13 -8.13
CA GLY A 91 -1.62 34.73 -9.39
C GLY A 91 -0.46 35.01 -10.37
N THR A 92 0.79 34.99 -9.90
CA THR A 92 1.98 35.19 -10.73
C THR A 92 2.69 33.87 -11.06
N GLY A 93 2.15 32.71 -10.70
CA GLY A 93 2.70 31.40 -11.09
C GLY A 93 2.88 30.44 -9.93
N THR A 94 3.65 29.37 -10.18
CA THR A 94 3.85 28.27 -9.24
C THR A 94 5.33 28.07 -8.96
N CYS A 95 5.68 27.70 -7.72
CA CYS A 95 7.01 27.25 -7.35
C CYS A 95 7.01 25.91 -6.64
N TRP A 96 8.05 25.11 -6.88
CA TRP A 96 8.44 23.95 -6.10
C TRP A 96 9.68 24.27 -5.28
N ARG A 97 9.66 23.95 -3.98
CA ARG A 97 10.85 24.02 -3.10
C ARG A 97 11.30 22.62 -2.74
N PHE A 98 12.57 22.33 -2.93
CA PHE A 98 13.16 21.05 -2.60
C PHE A 98 13.84 21.12 -1.23
N PRO A 99 13.89 20.01 -0.47
CA PRO A 99 14.52 19.97 0.85
C PRO A 99 16.02 20.33 0.85
N ASP A 100 16.68 20.20 -0.30
CA ASP A 100 18.11 20.52 -0.50
C ASP A 100 18.38 22.02 -0.72
N GLY A 101 17.34 22.87 -0.67
CA GLY A 101 17.47 24.31 -0.87
C GLY A 101 17.15 24.79 -2.29
N MET A 102 16.91 23.90 -3.25
CA MET A 102 16.56 24.29 -4.62
C MET A 102 15.10 24.76 -4.73
N GLN A 103 14.84 25.75 -5.58
CA GLN A 103 13.53 26.26 -5.93
C GLN A 103 13.40 26.34 -7.45
N ILE A 104 12.26 25.89 -7.96
CA ILE A 104 11.88 25.99 -9.37
C ILE A 104 10.56 26.72 -9.43
N CYS A 105 10.52 27.88 -10.06
CA CYS A 105 9.30 28.66 -10.28
C CYS A 105 8.98 28.73 -11.75
N TRP A 106 7.70 28.72 -12.13
CA TRP A 106 7.29 28.91 -13.50
C TRP A 106 5.99 29.71 -13.62
N TYR A 107 5.80 30.31 -14.80
CA TYR A 107 4.59 31.01 -15.18
C TYR A 107 4.28 30.79 -16.66
N TYR A 108 3.00 30.59 -16.96
CA TYR A 108 2.50 30.40 -18.32
C TYR A 108 1.74 31.65 -18.76
N GLY A 109 2.14 32.21 -19.90
CA GLY A 109 1.34 33.25 -20.56
C GLY A 109 1.63 34.68 -20.12
N LEU A 110 2.87 35.02 -19.81
CA LEU A 110 3.24 36.43 -19.64
C LEU A 110 3.17 37.12 -20.98
N TYR A 111 2.20 38.02 -21.15
CA TYR A 111 2.12 38.84 -22.35
C TYR A 111 3.21 39.92 -22.34
N VAL A 112 4.01 39.97 -23.41
CA VAL A 112 5.00 41.01 -23.63
C VAL A 112 4.65 41.73 -24.94
N GLY A 113 4.39 43.03 -24.86
CA GLY A 113 4.03 43.87 -26.03
C GLY A 113 5.14 43.93 -27.08
N ALA A 114 4.80 44.31 -28.31
CA ALA A 114 5.76 44.53 -29.39
C ALA A 114 6.78 45.62 -29.02
N GLY A 115 8.07 45.33 -29.16
CA GLY A 115 9.15 46.24 -28.75
C GLY A 115 9.15 46.60 -27.25
N GLY A 116 8.36 45.90 -26.43
CA GLY A 116 8.09 46.24 -25.04
C GLY A 116 8.81 45.34 -24.05
N SER A 117 8.50 45.54 -22.76
CA SER A 117 8.94 44.66 -21.69
C SER A 117 7.80 44.31 -20.74
N ALA A 118 7.96 43.23 -20.01
CA ALA A 118 7.07 42.83 -18.93
C ALA A 118 7.89 42.25 -17.78
N THR A 119 7.51 42.56 -16.55
CA THR A 119 8.17 42.05 -15.35
C THR A 119 7.35 40.91 -14.77
N TRP A 120 7.98 39.77 -14.60
CA TRP A 120 7.44 38.66 -13.85
C TRP A 120 7.93 38.74 -12.40
N ALA A 121 7.01 38.96 -11.47
CA ALA A 121 7.28 38.82 -10.04
C ALA A 121 7.20 37.34 -9.66
N PHE A 122 8.29 36.80 -9.11
CA PHE A 122 8.35 35.39 -8.73
C PHE A 122 7.33 35.09 -7.62
N PRO A 123 6.65 33.94 -7.66
CA PRO A 123 5.72 33.54 -6.60
C PRO A 123 6.38 33.42 -5.21
N ALA A 124 7.69 33.18 -5.17
CA ALA A 124 8.51 33.17 -3.97
C ALA A 124 9.91 33.71 -4.28
N ALA A 125 10.52 34.39 -3.29
CA ALA A 125 11.87 34.92 -3.44
C ALA A 125 12.92 33.81 -3.52
N PHE A 126 13.98 34.05 -4.29
CA PHE A 126 15.22 33.29 -4.31
C PHE A 126 16.25 33.95 -3.39
N SER A 127 17.27 33.21 -2.96
CA SER A 127 18.37 33.73 -2.14
C SER A 127 19.35 34.64 -2.90
N GLY A 128 19.28 34.62 -4.23
CA GLY A 128 20.03 35.48 -5.14
C GLY A 128 19.36 35.53 -6.51
N SER A 129 20.05 36.06 -7.53
CA SER A 129 19.53 36.06 -8.90
C SER A 129 19.44 34.61 -9.43
N PRO A 130 18.24 34.09 -9.75
CA PRO A 130 18.09 32.75 -10.27
C PRO A 130 18.58 32.65 -11.72
N THR A 131 18.71 31.43 -12.23
CA THR A 131 18.79 31.20 -13.68
C THR A 131 17.38 31.22 -14.27
N VAL A 132 17.13 32.10 -15.24
CA VAL A 132 15.81 32.22 -15.88
C VAL A 132 15.88 31.75 -17.32
N LEU A 133 14.94 30.87 -17.70
CA LEU A 133 14.71 30.43 -19.06
C LEU A 133 13.38 31.01 -19.54
N VAL A 134 13.41 31.70 -20.68
CA VAL A 134 12.22 32.21 -21.37
C VAL A 134 12.02 31.42 -22.66
N THR A 135 10.81 30.92 -22.87
CA THR A 135 10.43 30.26 -24.13
C THR A 135 9.17 30.89 -24.71
N GLY A 136 8.99 30.79 -26.02
CA GLY A 136 7.82 31.29 -26.73
C GLY A 136 6.81 30.21 -27.06
N HIS A 137 5.53 30.57 -27.03
CA HIS A 137 4.47 29.74 -27.58
C HIS A 137 4.59 29.74 -29.11
N ARG A 138 5.25 28.71 -29.67
CA ARG A 138 5.31 28.35 -31.11
C ARG A 138 6.33 29.07 -32.01
N SER A 139 7.24 29.88 -31.49
CA SER A 139 8.40 30.41 -32.24
C SER A 139 9.53 30.80 -31.29
N LEU A 140 10.79 30.71 -31.75
CA LEU A 140 11.95 31.25 -31.05
C LEU A 140 11.71 32.75 -30.83
N MET A 141 11.62 33.19 -29.57
CA MET A 141 11.56 34.61 -29.28
C MET A 141 12.99 35.16 -29.29
N ASN A 142 13.20 36.28 -30.00
CA ASN A 142 14.36 37.13 -29.77
C ASN A 142 14.09 37.95 -28.51
N ASN A 143 14.18 37.30 -27.35
CA ASN A 143 14.03 37.97 -26.07
C ASN A 143 15.39 38.03 -25.39
N TYR A 144 15.64 39.17 -24.75
CA TYR A 144 16.76 39.32 -23.82
C TYR A 144 16.21 39.47 -22.40
N LEU A 145 16.99 38.96 -21.45
CA LEU A 145 16.71 38.97 -20.01
C LEU A 145 17.70 39.92 -19.34
N ASP A 146 17.24 41.05 -18.81
CA ASP A 146 18.06 41.93 -17.97
C ASP A 146 17.23 43.09 -17.36
N PRO A 147 17.21 43.35 -16.03
CA PRO A 147 17.90 42.65 -14.94
C PRO A 147 17.04 41.60 -14.22
N GLN A 148 17.73 40.70 -13.52
CA GLN A 148 17.14 39.66 -12.67
C GLN A 148 17.51 39.93 -11.21
N SER A 149 16.51 40.02 -10.34
CA SER A 149 16.69 40.09 -8.90
C SER A 149 16.30 38.77 -8.23
N ALA A 150 16.43 38.71 -6.91
CA ALA A 150 15.90 37.63 -6.09
C ALA A 150 14.37 37.48 -6.19
N THR A 151 13.63 38.50 -6.66
CA THR A 151 12.16 38.56 -6.57
C THR A 151 11.47 38.72 -7.92
N SER A 152 12.19 39.05 -8.98
CA SER A 152 11.60 39.28 -10.29
C SER A 152 12.60 39.18 -11.43
N ALA A 153 12.08 38.93 -12.63
CA ALA A 153 12.81 39.08 -13.89
C ALA A 153 12.03 39.95 -14.87
N THR A 154 12.72 40.82 -15.60
CA THR A 154 12.13 41.59 -16.70
C THR A 154 12.49 40.95 -18.04
N ILE A 155 11.46 40.72 -18.85
CA ILE A 155 11.57 40.11 -20.17
C ILE A 155 11.32 41.19 -21.21
N TYR A 156 12.24 41.33 -22.16
CA TYR A 156 12.12 42.26 -23.28
C TYR A 156 11.77 41.51 -24.54
N ASN A 157 10.77 42.00 -25.27
CA ASN A 157 10.38 41.49 -26.56
C ASN A 157 10.89 42.44 -27.65
N THR A 158 11.89 42.02 -28.40
CA THR A 158 12.42 42.81 -29.52
C THR A 158 11.65 42.59 -30.83
N SER A 159 10.59 41.80 -30.81
CA SER A 159 9.73 41.55 -31.97
C SER A 159 8.80 42.73 -32.23
N SER A 160 8.43 42.90 -33.50
CA SER A 160 7.37 43.82 -33.92
C SER A 160 5.96 43.34 -33.57
N THR A 161 5.81 42.14 -32.98
CA THR A 161 4.52 41.62 -32.51
C THR A 161 4.55 41.26 -31.04
N GLY A 162 3.43 41.48 -30.34
CA GLY A 162 3.26 41.06 -28.96
C GLY A 162 3.12 39.55 -28.83
N ARG A 163 3.69 38.95 -27.80
CA ARG A 163 3.75 37.49 -27.62
C ARG A 163 3.59 37.07 -26.17
N ASN A 164 3.06 35.87 -25.96
CA ASN A 164 3.00 35.21 -24.66
C ASN A 164 4.27 34.41 -24.41
N ALA A 165 4.93 34.69 -23.30
CA ALA A 165 6.11 33.99 -22.82
C ALA A 165 5.77 32.94 -21.76
N HIS A 166 6.49 31.83 -21.84
CA HIS A 166 6.58 30.83 -20.80
C HIS A 166 7.92 30.99 -20.12
N ILE A 167 7.91 31.03 -18.80
CA ILE A 167 9.08 31.44 -18.02
C ILE A 167 9.29 30.43 -16.91
N LEU A 168 10.55 30.06 -16.72
CA LEU A 168 11.03 29.14 -15.69
C LEU A 168 12.22 29.79 -15.00
N ALA A 169 12.19 29.88 -13.67
CA ALA A 169 13.29 30.37 -12.85
C ALA A 169 13.77 29.25 -11.92
N ILE A 170 15.08 29.04 -11.85
CA ILE A 170 15.72 27.98 -11.07
C ILE A 170 16.83 28.61 -10.22
N GLY A 171 16.84 28.33 -8.92
CA GLY A 171 17.83 28.86 -8.00
C GLY A 171 17.57 28.35 -6.59
N ASN A 172 18.29 28.84 -5.59
CA ASN A 172 18.06 28.43 -4.20
C ASN A 172 17.01 29.32 -3.53
N TRP A 173 16.16 28.77 -2.66
CA TRP A 173 15.24 29.57 -1.85
C TRP A 173 15.92 30.15 -0.60
N THR A 174 15.34 31.21 -0.03
CA THR A 174 15.75 31.87 1.23
C THR A 174 15.21 31.19 2.47
#